data_AF-A0A7S3CRH5-F1
#
_entry.id   AF-A0A7S3CRH5-F1
#
_cell.length_a   1.000
_cell.length_b   1.000
_cell.length_c   1.000
_cell.angle_alpha   90.00
_cell.angle_beta   90.00
_cell.angle_gamma   90.00
#
_symmetry.space_group_name_H-M   'P 1'
#
loop_
_entity.id
_entity.type
_entity.pdbx_description
1 polymer ?
#
loop_
_entity_poly.entity_id
_entity_poly.type
_entity_poly.pdbx_seq_one_letter_code
_entity_poly.pdbx_strand_id
1 'polypeptide(L)'
;MKSLIFAIGSLMALSTFAVQAVSIKSMKFENDDGASAGQSHTIDALQDSPCEERLNFTEYELERQMDYFSRRLDVQHFNNAMKILKNLTDVAGYKGKVMVHTWELFDKAFTFPRVRRYDFVEENMDMLEHFEDNLNLNMSNQQNLANFIRVAKTVRDNFLKKYHDGEFKDPSEEDPFEEQ
;
A
#
# COMPACT_ATOMS: atom_id res chain seq x y z
N MET A 1 25.33 -68.22 7.29
CA MET A 1 24.10 -68.08 8.12
C MET A 1 24.45 -67.28 9.38
N LYS A 2 23.66 -66.24 9.68
CA LYS A 2 23.58 -65.44 10.95
C LYS A 2 24.76 -64.48 11.19
N SER A 3 24.57 -63.19 10.89
CA SER A 3 24.07 -62.10 11.79
C SER A 3 25.22 -61.47 12.60
N LEU A 4 25.69 -60.26 12.27
CA LEU A 4 25.12 -58.94 12.53
C LEU A 4 25.25 -58.51 14.00
N ILE A 5 26.25 -57.66 14.33
CA ILE A 5 26.14 -56.62 15.36
C ILE A 5 26.96 -55.40 14.92
N PHE A 6 26.24 -54.31 14.71
CA PHE A 6 26.68 -52.94 14.49
C PHE A 6 26.55 -52.21 15.84
N ALA A 7 27.58 -51.52 16.31
CA ALA A 7 27.45 -50.42 17.27
C ALA A 7 28.77 -49.64 17.35
N ILE A 8 28.89 -48.58 16.55
CA ILE A 8 29.87 -47.51 16.76
C ILE A 8 29.06 -46.21 16.78
N GLY A 9 29.27 -45.42 17.83
CA GLY A 9 28.31 -44.45 18.33
C GLY A 9 28.25 -43.12 17.61
N SER A 10 27.54 -42.19 18.24
CA SER A 10 27.85 -40.78 18.11
C SER A 10 27.39 -40.03 19.36
N LEU A 11 28.24 -39.08 19.70
CA LEU A 11 28.41 -38.35 20.94
C LEU A 11 27.45 -37.15 20.96
N MET A 12 27.01 -36.77 22.17
CA MET A 12 26.17 -35.61 22.45
C MET A 12 26.73 -34.28 21.89
N ALA A 13 25.82 -33.41 21.45
CA ALA A 13 25.97 -31.96 21.61
C ALA A 13 24.59 -31.29 21.71
N LEU A 14 24.07 -31.13 22.94
CA LEU A 14 23.06 -30.11 23.23
C LEU A 14 23.79 -28.76 23.31
N SER A 15 23.59 -27.90 22.32
CA SER A 15 24.00 -26.51 22.39
C SER A 15 22.88 -25.68 23.03
N THR A 16 23.08 -25.31 24.28
CA THR A 16 22.24 -24.35 25.00
C THR A 16 22.54 -22.94 24.47
N PHE A 17 21.57 -22.32 23.79
CA PHE A 17 21.63 -20.90 23.51
C PHE A 17 21.35 -20.10 24.79
N ALA A 18 22.36 -19.37 25.26
CA ALA A 18 22.18 -18.39 26.32
C ALA A 18 21.49 -17.14 25.74
N VAL A 19 20.29 -16.83 26.22
CA VAL A 19 19.61 -15.54 25.97
C VAL A 19 20.22 -14.52 26.93
N GLN A 20 20.96 -13.56 26.39
CA GLN A 20 21.46 -12.43 27.18
C GLN A 20 20.36 -11.36 27.31
N ALA A 21 19.97 -11.09 28.55
CA ALA A 21 19.00 -10.05 28.88
C ALA A 21 19.61 -8.65 28.60
N VAL A 22 18.98 -7.89 27.70
CA VAL A 22 19.29 -6.48 27.49
C VAL A 22 18.63 -5.66 28.58
N SER A 23 19.44 -4.94 29.35
CA SER A 23 19.01 -4.00 30.39
C SER A 23 18.51 -2.70 29.74
N ILE A 24 17.19 -2.49 29.72
CA ILE A 24 16.58 -1.23 29.28
C ILE A 24 16.62 -0.26 30.46
N LYS A 25 17.55 0.70 30.41
CA LYS A 25 17.57 1.83 31.34
C LYS A 25 16.42 2.77 30.99
N SER A 26 15.48 2.91 31.92
CA SER A 26 14.34 3.82 31.88
C SER A 26 14.81 5.27 31.76
N MET A 27 14.55 5.89 30.60
CA MET A 27 14.63 7.34 30.45
C MET A 27 13.29 7.95 30.80
N LYS A 28 13.33 8.90 31.75
CA LYS A 28 12.20 9.70 32.20
C LYS A 28 11.75 10.60 31.04
N PHE A 29 10.46 10.59 30.73
CA PHE A 29 9.81 11.68 30.01
C PHE A 29 9.47 12.75 31.04
N GLU A 30 10.18 13.87 30.99
CA GLU A 30 9.72 15.11 31.59
C GLU A 30 8.75 15.78 30.59
N ASN A 31 7.56 16.08 31.08
CA ASN A 31 6.61 16.94 30.39
C ASN A 31 7.18 18.36 30.38
N ASP A 32 7.18 19.01 29.22
CA ASP A 32 7.23 20.46 29.14
C ASP A 32 5.87 20.95 28.61
N ASP A 33 5.16 21.64 29.48
CA ASP A 33 3.91 22.30 29.23
C ASP A 33 4.19 23.63 28.51
N GLY A 34 3.63 23.87 27.32
CA GLY A 34 3.81 25.21 26.74
C GLY A 34 3.25 25.48 25.35
N ALA A 35 2.07 26.10 25.34
CA ALA A 35 1.61 27.07 24.35
C ALA A 35 1.18 26.58 22.95
N SER A 36 -0.15 26.57 22.78
CA SER A 36 -0.83 26.73 21.50
C SER A 36 -0.36 28.01 20.79
N ALA A 37 0.30 27.84 19.64
CA ALA A 37 0.47 28.86 18.62
C ALA A 37 0.41 28.15 17.25
N GLY A 38 -0.31 28.73 16.30
CA GLY A 38 -0.55 28.18 14.97
C GLY A 38 0.73 27.70 14.28
N GLN A 39 0.58 26.65 13.48
CA GLN A 39 1.60 25.94 12.71
C GLN A 39 2.78 26.84 12.26
N SER A 40 3.87 26.85 13.03
CA SER A 40 5.15 27.37 12.56
C SER A 40 5.83 26.28 11.75
N HIS A 41 5.90 26.46 10.44
CA HIS A 41 6.43 25.48 9.48
C HIS A 41 7.97 25.48 9.36
N THR A 42 8.71 25.90 10.37
CA THR A 42 10.18 25.91 10.31
C THR A 42 10.76 24.57 10.75
N ILE A 43 11.29 23.77 9.81
CA ILE A 43 12.18 22.62 10.12
C ILE A 43 13.59 23.15 10.35
N ASP A 44 14.22 22.67 11.41
CA ASP A 44 15.64 22.88 11.70
C ASP A 44 16.52 22.23 10.62
N ALA A 45 17.31 23.04 9.91
CA ALA A 45 18.13 22.64 8.77
C ALA A 45 19.29 21.69 9.13
N LEU A 46 19.44 21.33 10.41
CA LEU A 46 20.54 20.50 10.92
C LEU A 46 20.14 19.06 11.28
N GLN A 47 18.88 18.66 11.08
CA GLN A 47 18.47 17.27 11.31
C GLN A 47 18.70 16.42 10.05
N ASP A 48 19.72 15.57 10.12
CA ASP A 48 20.15 14.59 9.11
C ASP A 48 19.18 13.37 9.04
N SER A 49 17.88 13.63 9.15
CA SER A 49 16.84 12.62 8.91
C SER A 49 16.47 12.64 7.43
N PRO A 50 16.16 11.49 6.81
CA PRO A 50 15.67 11.48 5.43
C PRO A 50 14.48 12.44 5.35
N CYS A 51 14.60 13.45 4.47
CA CYS A 51 13.58 14.47 4.29
C CYS A 51 12.32 13.80 3.76
N GLU A 52 11.40 13.41 4.65
CA GLU A 52 10.06 12.99 4.25
C GLU A 52 9.35 14.21 3.65
N GLU A 53 8.86 14.08 2.42
CA GLU A 53 8.10 15.14 1.77
C GLU A 53 6.91 15.55 2.65
N ARG A 54 6.78 16.86 2.87
CA ARG A 54 5.67 17.38 3.66
C ARG A 54 4.36 17.14 2.91
N LEU A 55 3.53 16.27 3.46
CA LEU A 55 2.16 16.04 2.97
C LEU A 55 1.28 17.25 3.25
N ASN A 56 0.55 17.68 2.22
CA ASN A 56 -0.49 18.70 2.36
C ASN A 56 -1.78 18.04 2.86
N PHE A 57 -2.30 18.51 3.99
CA PHE A 57 -3.54 17.98 4.58
C PHE A 57 -4.77 18.66 4.01
N THR A 58 -5.04 18.45 2.71
CA THR A 58 -6.20 19.00 2.01
C THR A 58 -7.02 17.87 1.38
N GLU A 59 -8.31 18.13 1.14
CA GLU A 59 -9.20 17.19 0.43
C GLU A 59 -8.69 16.91 -0.99
N TYR A 60 -8.19 17.93 -1.68
CA TYR A 60 -7.57 17.78 -2.99
C TYR A 60 -6.36 16.82 -2.97
N GLU A 61 -5.46 16.98 -1.99
CA GLU A 61 -4.29 16.10 -1.90
C GLU A 61 -4.70 14.67 -1.50
N LEU A 62 -5.75 14.51 -0.70
CA LEU A 62 -6.32 13.21 -0.38
C LEU A 62 -6.83 12.48 -1.63
N GLU A 63 -7.63 13.14 -2.44
CA GLU A 63 -8.14 12.60 -3.71
C GLU A 63 -7.00 12.28 -4.67
N ARG A 64 -6.04 13.19 -4.81
CA ARG A 64 -4.85 13.02 -5.65
C ARG A 64 -4.01 11.81 -5.24
N GLN A 65 -3.73 11.63 -3.96
CA GLN A 65 -2.98 10.47 -3.46
C GLN A 65 -3.75 9.17 -3.68
N MET A 66 -5.07 9.16 -3.48
CA MET A 66 -5.87 7.96 -3.73
C MET A 66 -5.97 7.62 -5.23
N ASP A 67 -6.03 8.63 -6.10
CA ASP A 67 -6.02 8.44 -7.55
C ASP A 67 -4.66 7.89 -8.03
N TYR A 68 -3.54 8.44 -7.54
CA TYR A 68 -2.21 7.87 -7.82
C TYR A 68 -2.08 6.43 -7.33
N PHE A 69 -2.63 6.09 -6.16
CA PHE A 69 -2.68 4.70 -5.70
C PHE A 69 -3.48 3.82 -6.66
N SER A 70 -4.68 4.24 -7.03
CA SER A 70 -5.59 3.48 -7.90
C SER A 70 -4.99 3.23 -9.29
N ARG A 71 -4.14 4.12 -9.79
CA ARG A 71 -3.41 3.96 -11.05
C ARG A 71 -2.15 3.11 -10.91
N ARG A 72 -1.26 3.50 -9.99
CA ARG A 72 0.12 2.99 -9.92
C ARG A 72 0.23 1.72 -9.07
N LEU A 73 -0.71 1.50 -8.15
CA LEU A 73 -0.72 0.40 -7.18
C LEU A 73 0.50 0.43 -6.25
N ASP A 74 0.96 1.64 -5.92
CA ASP A 74 2.03 1.89 -4.95
C ASP A 74 1.47 2.20 -3.56
N VAL A 75 1.86 1.37 -2.60
CA VAL A 75 1.44 1.45 -1.19
C VAL A 75 1.76 2.81 -0.56
N GLN A 76 2.80 3.52 -1.03
CA GLN A 76 3.15 4.83 -0.48
C GLN A 76 2.01 5.85 -0.65
N HIS A 77 1.41 5.90 -1.84
CA HIS A 77 0.28 6.78 -2.12
C HIS A 77 -0.95 6.43 -1.26
N PHE A 78 -1.22 5.13 -1.06
CA PHE A 78 -2.28 4.68 -0.17
C PHE A 78 -2.03 5.13 1.28
N ASN A 79 -0.82 4.92 1.80
CA ASN A 79 -0.46 5.32 3.15
C ASN A 79 -0.57 6.83 3.35
N ASN A 80 -0.13 7.60 2.36
CA ASN A 80 -0.24 9.06 2.36
C ASN A 80 -1.71 9.51 2.39
N ALA A 81 -2.56 8.93 1.55
CA ALA A 81 -3.99 9.21 1.55
C ALA A 81 -4.63 8.88 2.92
N MET A 82 -4.32 7.72 3.51
CA MET A 82 -4.85 7.34 4.83
C MET A 82 -4.37 8.27 5.95
N LYS A 83 -3.13 8.76 5.89
CA LYS A 83 -2.62 9.79 6.82
C LYS A 83 -3.41 11.11 6.68
N ILE A 84 -3.67 11.54 5.45
CA ILE A 84 -4.44 12.77 5.20
C ILE A 84 -5.89 12.62 5.66
N LEU A 85 -6.54 11.51 5.31
CA LEU A 85 -7.91 11.22 5.71
C LEU A 85 -8.07 11.26 7.23
N LYS A 86 -7.14 10.66 7.97
CA LYS A 86 -7.14 10.70 9.43
C LYS A 86 -7.06 12.14 9.95
N ASN A 87 -6.13 12.94 9.44
CA ASN A 87 -5.98 14.34 9.86
C ASN A 87 -7.24 15.18 9.56
N LEU A 88 -7.82 15.03 8.37
CA LEU A 88 -9.04 15.75 7.96
C LEU A 88 -10.26 15.32 8.81
N THR A 89 -10.35 14.05 9.16
CA THR A 89 -11.43 13.55 10.04
C THR A 89 -11.26 14.10 11.45
N ASP A 90 -10.04 14.10 11.98
CA ASP A 90 -9.74 14.52 13.35
C ASP A 90 -9.84 16.05 13.55
N VAL A 91 -9.37 16.84 12.59
CA VAL A 91 -9.28 18.32 12.70
C VAL A 91 -10.46 19.04 12.06
N ALA A 92 -10.84 18.65 10.84
CA ALA A 92 -11.86 19.35 10.06
C ALA A 92 -13.25 18.70 10.14
N GLY A 93 -13.37 17.53 10.79
CA GLY A 93 -14.62 16.78 10.86
C GLY A 93 -15.08 16.28 9.49
N TYR A 94 -14.15 16.00 8.58
CA TYR A 94 -14.43 15.52 7.23
C TYR A 94 -15.24 14.22 7.27
N LYS A 95 -16.27 14.14 6.41
CA LYS A 95 -17.19 13.00 6.30
C LYS A 95 -17.22 12.39 4.90
N GLY A 96 -16.39 12.88 3.98
CA GLY A 96 -16.30 12.32 2.64
C GLY A 96 -15.72 10.91 2.68
N LYS A 97 -16.09 10.12 1.67
CA LYS A 97 -15.57 8.76 1.51
C LYS A 97 -14.43 8.80 0.51
N VAL A 98 -13.36 8.13 0.86
CA VAL A 98 -12.23 7.89 -0.05
C VAL A 98 -12.33 6.44 -0.46
N MET A 99 -12.30 6.18 -1.76
CA MET A 99 -12.41 4.83 -2.30
C MET A 99 -11.32 4.65 -3.35
N VAL A 100 -10.85 3.41 -3.48
CA VAL A 100 -10.01 2.96 -4.59
C VAL A 100 -10.91 2.73 -5.79
N HIS A 101 -10.46 3.12 -6.98
CA HIS A 101 -11.23 3.07 -8.24
C HIS A 101 -10.39 2.50 -9.39
N THR A 102 -9.57 1.49 -9.12
CA THR A 102 -8.68 0.86 -10.12
C THR A 102 -9.49 0.16 -11.19
N TRP A 103 -10.60 -0.48 -10.83
CA TRP A 103 -11.49 -1.14 -11.77
C TRP A 103 -12.04 -0.16 -12.80
N GLU A 104 -12.53 1.01 -12.40
CA GLU A 104 -13.06 2.01 -13.34
C GLU A 104 -11.95 2.56 -14.26
N LEU A 105 -10.73 2.69 -13.75
CA LEU A 105 -9.58 3.10 -14.54
C LEU A 105 -9.25 2.04 -15.60
N PHE A 106 -9.27 0.76 -15.24
CA PHE A 106 -8.96 -0.33 -16.16
C PHE A 106 -10.07 -0.57 -17.18
N ASP A 107 -11.34 -0.34 -16.81
CA ASP A 107 -12.47 -0.38 -17.74
C ASP A 107 -12.33 0.69 -18.83
N LYS A 108 -11.96 1.91 -18.44
CA LYS A 108 -11.79 3.06 -19.35
C LYS A 108 -10.49 3.03 -20.15
N ALA A 109 -9.50 2.26 -19.70
CA ALA A 109 -8.21 2.11 -20.37
C ALA A 109 -8.30 1.40 -21.73
N PHE A 110 -9.37 0.66 -21.99
CA PHE A 110 -9.58 0.00 -23.27
C PHE A 110 -10.07 0.98 -24.34
N THR A 111 -9.38 1.01 -25.48
CA THR A 111 -9.77 1.84 -26.63
C THR A 111 -11.12 1.44 -27.21
N PHE A 112 -11.48 0.15 -27.12
CA PHE A 112 -12.73 -0.38 -27.67
C PHE A 112 -13.61 -1.01 -26.58
N PRO A 113 -14.82 -0.46 -26.31
CA PRO A 113 -15.71 -0.99 -25.27
C PRO A 113 -16.16 -2.44 -25.46
N ARG A 114 -16.09 -2.96 -26.70
CA ARG A 114 -16.45 -4.36 -27.00
C ARG A 114 -15.51 -5.37 -26.33
N VAL A 115 -14.26 -4.99 -26.09
CA VAL A 115 -13.22 -5.88 -25.51
C VAL A 115 -13.63 -6.42 -24.14
N ARG A 116 -14.46 -5.67 -23.41
CA ARG A 116 -15.08 -6.05 -22.14
C ARG A 116 -15.88 -7.36 -22.18
N ARG A 117 -16.45 -7.71 -23.34
CA ARG A 117 -17.28 -8.91 -23.51
C ARG A 117 -16.49 -10.17 -23.82
N TYR A 118 -15.17 -10.09 -23.83
CA TYR A 118 -14.34 -11.26 -24.00
C TYR A 118 -14.12 -11.90 -22.65
N ASP A 119 -14.35 -13.21 -22.55
CA ASP A 119 -14.25 -14.00 -21.32
C ASP A 119 -12.96 -13.68 -20.55
N PHE A 120 -11.84 -13.54 -21.26
CA PHE A 120 -10.55 -13.19 -20.65
C PHE A 120 -10.57 -11.85 -19.89
N VAL A 121 -11.22 -10.83 -20.45
CA VAL A 121 -11.32 -9.50 -19.82
C VAL A 121 -12.32 -9.54 -18.70
N GLU A 122 -13.47 -10.17 -18.93
CA GLU A 122 -14.53 -10.36 -17.93
C GLU A 122 -13.98 -11.05 -16.67
N GLU A 123 -13.33 -12.21 -16.81
CA GLU A 123 -12.75 -12.96 -15.69
C GLU A 123 -11.69 -12.14 -14.90
N ASN A 124 -10.86 -11.35 -15.60
CA ASN A 124 -9.86 -10.51 -14.94
C ASN A 124 -10.49 -9.30 -14.23
N MET A 125 -11.50 -8.67 -14.84
CA MET A 125 -12.21 -7.53 -14.26
C MET A 125 -13.07 -7.94 -13.08
N ASP A 126 -13.75 -9.07 -13.13
CA ASP A 126 -14.55 -9.61 -12.01
C ASP A 126 -13.65 -9.93 -10.81
N MET A 127 -12.48 -10.51 -11.07
CA MET A 127 -11.48 -10.74 -10.03
C MET A 127 -11.00 -9.41 -9.44
N LEU A 128 -10.70 -8.40 -10.27
CA LEU A 128 -10.28 -7.08 -9.80
C LEU A 128 -11.35 -6.43 -8.91
N GLU A 129 -12.61 -6.41 -9.37
CA GLU A 129 -13.76 -5.83 -8.67
C GLU A 129 -13.93 -6.43 -7.28
N HIS A 130 -13.89 -7.77 -7.19
CA HIS A 130 -14.08 -8.45 -5.92
C HIS A 130 -13.05 -8.05 -4.86
N PHE A 131 -11.78 -7.89 -5.24
CA PHE A 131 -10.73 -7.49 -4.31
C PHE A 131 -10.75 -5.99 -4.01
N GLU A 132 -11.17 -5.16 -4.97
CA GLU A 132 -11.36 -3.73 -4.77
C GLU A 132 -12.49 -3.45 -3.78
N ASP A 133 -13.65 -4.08 -3.96
CA ASP A 133 -14.79 -3.99 -3.05
C ASP A 133 -14.42 -4.41 -1.62
N ASN A 134 -13.71 -5.53 -1.49
CA ASN A 134 -13.25 -6.01 -0.19
C ASN A 134 -12.30 -5.01 0.50
N LEU A 135 -11.46 -4.30 -0.26
CA LEU A 135 -10.60 -3.24 0.27
C LEU A 135 -11.42 -2.00 0.64
N ASN A 136 -12.33 -1.55 -0.23
CA ASN A 136 -13.18 -0.37 -0.01
C ASN A 136 -14.15 -0.55 1.17
N LEU A 137 -14.59 -1.78 1.44
CA LEU A 137 -15.38 -2.11 2.64
C LEU A 137 -14.57 -1.99 3.94
N ASN A 138 -13.26 -2.24 3.90
CA ASN A 138 -12.39 -2.14 5.07
C ASN A 138 -10.94 -1.76 4.69
N MET A 139 -10.73 -0.46 4.46
CA MET A 139 -9.43 0.09 4.05
C MET A 139 -8.34 -0.01 5.13
N SER A 140 -8.72 -0.26 6.40
CA SER A 140 -7.77 -0.46 7.48
C SER A 140 -7.14 -1.86 7.48
N ASN A 141 -7.73 -2.81 6.75
CA ASN A 141 -7.28 -4.19 6.70
C ASN A 141 -6.09 -4.36 5.73
N GLN A 142 -4.90 -4.51 6.30
CA GLN A 142 -3.65 -4.71 5.55
C GLN A 142 -3.65 -5.98 4.70
N GLN A 143 -4.37 -7.03 5.11
CA GLN A 143 -4.50 -8.24 4.33
C GLN A 143 -5.33 -8.01 3.06
N ASN A 144 -6.39 -7.20 3.14
CA ASN A 144 -7.20 -6.82 1.98
C ASN A 144 -6.36 -5.97 1.01
N LEU A 145 -5.59 -5.02 1.54
CA LEU A 145 -4.70 -4.19 0.74
C LEU A 145 -3.65 -5.03 -0.01
N ALA A 146 -2.96 -5.94 0.69
CA ALA A 146 -1.95 -6.79 0.08
C ALA A 146 -2.55 -7.72 -0.99
N ASN A 147 -3.73 -8.29 -0.73
CA ASN A 147 -4.44 -9.13 -1.68
C ASN A 147 -4.86 -8.35 -2.93
N PHE A 148 -5.46 -7.17 -2.73
CA PHE A 148 -5.85 -6.27 -3.81
C PHE A 148 -4.66 -5.90 -4.70
N ILE A 149 -3.55 -5.42 -4.13
CA ILE A 149 -2.37 -5.03 -4.91
C ILE A 149 -1.82 -6.19 -5.74
N ARG A 150 -1.76 -7.39 -5.15
CA ARG A 150 -1.30 -8.59 -5.87
C ARG A 150 -2.20 -8.90 -7.06
N VAL A 151 -3.51 -8.88 -6.86
CA VAL A 151 -4.50 -9.17 -7.91
C VAL A 151 -4.50 -8.09 -8.98
N ALA A 152 -4.55 -6.81 -8.60
CA ALA A 152 -4.56 -5.69 -9.53
C ALA A 152 -3.30 -5.65 -10.40
N LYS A 153 -2.11 -5.92 -9.83
CA LYS A 153 -0.87 -6.06 -10.61
C LYS A 153 -0.93 -7.25 -11.58
N THR A 154 -1.47 -8.38 -11.13
CA THR A 154 -1.65 -9.56 -12.00
C THR A 154 -2.57 -9.26 -13.19
N VAL A 155 -3.69 -8.57 -12.94
CA VAL A 155 -4.65 -8.16 -13.98
C VAL A 155 -4.00 -7.18 -14.96
N ARG A 156 -3.27 -6.18 -14.45
CA ARG A 156 -2.52 -5.23 -15.28
C ARG A 156 -1.53 -5.95 -16.19
N ASP A 157 -0.72 -6.85 -15.64
CA ASP A 157 0.26 -7.62 -16.39
C ASP A 157 -0.40 -8.52 -17.43
N ASN A 158 -1.55 -9.12 -17.11
CA ASN A 158 -2.34 -9.92 -18.06
C ASN A 158 -2.85 -9.08 -19.23
N PHE A 159 -3.34 -7.87 -18.97
CA PHE A 159 -3.80 -6.95 -20.02
C PHE A 159 -2.65 -6.46 -20.89
N LEU A 160 -1.57 -5.97 -20.29
CA LEU A 160 -0.36 -5.53 -21.02
C LEU A 160 0.24 -6.64 -21.88
N LYS A 161 0.23 -7.88 -21.38
CA LYS A 161 0.74 -9.03 -22.14
C LYS A 161 -0.16 -9.38 -23.34
N LYS A 162 -1.47 -9.23 -23.21
CA LYS A 162 -2.43 -9.61 -24.27
C LYS A 162 -2.66 -8.50 -25.29
N TYR A 163 -2.72 -7.26 -24.84
CA TYR A 163 -3.05 -6.06 -25.61
C TYR A 163 -1.83 -5.15 -25.68
N HIS A 164 -1.14 -5.15 -26.81
CA HIS A 164 0.19 -4.54 -26.98
C HIS A 164 0.24 -3.44 -28.04
N ASP A 165 -0.83 -3.26 -28.81
CA ASP A 165 -0.89 -2.31 -29.94
C ASP A 165 -1.83 -1.12 -29.61
N GLY A 166 -1.81 -0.68 -28.35
CA GLY A 166 -2.60 0.46 -27.87
C GLY A 166 -4.08 0.16 -27.63
N GLU A 167 -4.49 -1.12 -27.60
CA GLU A 167 -5.86 -1.48 -27.25
C GLU A 167 -6.15 -1.31 -25.76
N PHE A 168 -5.11 -1.42 -24.92
CA PHE A 168 -5.14 -1.12 -23.50
C PHE A 168 -4.07 -0.08 -23.18
N LYS A 169 -4.46 1.05 -22.59
CA LYS A 169 -3.54 2.10 -22.13
C LYS A 169 -3.37 2.01 -20.63
N ASP A 170 -2.17 1.73 -20.15
CA ASP A 170 -1.93 1.58 -18.71
C ASP A 170 -2.23 2.91 -17.98
N PRO A 171 -3.21 2.96 -17.05
CA PRO A 171 -3.54 4.17 -16.33
C PRO A 171 -2.39 4.74 -15.47
N SER A 172 -1.34 3.96 -15.23
CA SER A 172 -0.15 4.40 -14.49
C SER A 172 0.81 5.27 -15.31
N GLU A 173 0.72 5.25 -16.64
CA GLU A 173 1.57 6.04 -17.54
C GLU A 173 1.08 7.49 -17.73
N GLU A 174 -0.19 7.77 -17.42
CA GLU A 174 -0.78 9.10 -17.52
C GLU A 174 -0.86 9.76 -16.13
N ASP A 175 -0.28 10.96 -15.97
CA ASP A 175 -0.51 11.80 -14.79
C ASP A 175 -1.68 12.75 -15.03
N PRO A 176 -2.83 12.55 -14.36
CA PRO A 176 -4.00 13.41 -14.56
C PRO A 176 -3.86 14.82 -13.95
N PHE A 177 -2.74 15.12 -13.28
CA PHE A 177 -2.49 16.38 -12.59
C PHE A 177 -1.29 17.18 -13.13
N GLU A 178 -0.57 16.70 -14.17
CA GLU A 178 0.62 17.40 -14.70
C GLU A 178 0.30 18.67 -15.52
N GLU A 179 -0.94 18.85 -16.00
CA GLU A 179 -1.32 19.99 -16.87
C GLU A 179 -2.77 20.49 -16.64
N GLN A 180 -3.07 21.07 -15.46
CA GLN A 180 -4.33 21.81 -15.21
C GLN A 180 -4.09 23.30 -14.98
#